data_AF-A0A109W7Y5-F1
#
_entry.id   AF-A0A109W7Y5-F1
#
_cell.length_a   1.000
_cell.length_b   1.000
_cell.length_c   1.000
_cell.angle_alpha   90.00
_cell.angle_beta   90.00
_cell.angle_gamma   90.00
#
_symmetry.space_group_name_H-M   'P 1'
#
loop_
_entity.id
_entity.type
_entity.pdbx_description
1 polymer ?
#
loop_
_entity_poly.entity_id
_entity_poly.type
_entity_poly.pdbx_seq_one_letter_code
_entity_poly.pdbx_strand_id
1 'polypeptide(L)'
;MENNVLLAVFKNQLSAYEVLNDIKSNFVGKNYVITEAAVVKKEDGKVSFKEGFQITSEGNAGFLSGGLLGAFVGIIGGPLGVLLGGSIGALIGESRGNASDEVKSGILSDTTKYLTDNNFGLILLATEENESELDNYLQKYDEEVILRKDARAVQKEIELAKEYERELYKTAAYNEFKKRANEEKDKFKNRVDDVLSDLKDKFEEADNRLKLEVAKLREKFRK
;
A
#
# COMPACT_ATOMS: atom_id res chain seq x y z
N MET A 1 -5.66 -14.08 -24.93
CA MET A 1 -5.68 -12.90 -24.04
C MET A 1 -6.27 -13.33 -22.71
N GLU A 2 -5.40 -13.43 -21.71
CA GLU A 2 -5.75 -13.79 -20.33
C GLU A 2 -5.66 -12.52 -19.46
N ASN A 3 -6.55 -12.39 -18.50
CA ASN A 3 -6.52 -11.27 -17.56
C ASN A 3 -5.85 -11.73 -16.29
N ASN A 4 -4.75 -11.08 -15.93
CA ASN A 4 -3.94 -11.44 -14.79
C ASN A 4 -3.80 -10.26 -13.84
N VAL A 5 -3.73 -10.58 -12.56
CA VAL A 5 -3.19 -9.69 -11.55
C VAL A 5 -1.76 -10.11 -11.25
N LEU A 6 -0.85 -9.15 -11.37
CA LEU A 6 0.56 -9.36 -11.10
C LEU A 6 0.95 -8.65 -9.79
N LEU A 7 1.90 -9.23 -9.07
CA LEU A 7 2.67 -8.57 -8.02
C LEU A 7 4.14 -8.62 -8.41
N ALA A 8 4.75 -7.46 -8.66
CA ALA A 8 6.19 -7.30 -8.80
C ALA A 8 6.75 -6.66 -7.52
N VAL A 9 7.79 -7.27 -6.91
CA VAL A 9 8.40 -6.79 -5.66
C VAL A 9 9.73 -6.10 -5.95
N PHE A 10 9.94 -4.93 -5.35
CA PHE A 10 11.13 -4.10 -5.50
C PHE A 10 11.75 -3.81 -4.13
N LYS A 11 13.08 -3.81 -4.05
CA LYS A 11 13.82 -3.44 -2.83
C LYS A 11 13.66 -1.99 -2.43
N ASN A 12 13.39 -1.10 -3.39
CA ASN A 12 13.49 0.33 -3.18
C ASN A 12 12.27 1.07 -3.75
N GLN A 13 12.04 2.26 -3.22
CA GLN A 13 10.92 3.12 -3.61
C GLN A 13 11.05 3.59 -5.07
N LEU A 14 12.27 3.95 -5.49
CA LEU A 14 12.51 4.58 -6.78
C LEU A 14 12.03 3.66 -7.92
N SER A 15 12.48 2.40 -7.94
CA SER A 15 12.06 1.40 -8.92
C SER A 15 10.54 1.28 -9.02
N ALA A 16 9.85 1.09 -7.89
CA ALA A 16 8.40 0.86 -7.89
C ALA A 16 7.62 2.06 -8.45
N TYR A 17 8.03 3.29 -8.10
CA TYR A 17 7.37 4.51 -8.58
C TYR A 17 7.75 4.87 -10.01
N GLU A 18 9.00 4.62 -10.43
CA GLU A 18 9.43 4.82 -11.81
C GLU A 18 8.64 3.91 -12.75
N VAL A 19 8.50 2.62 -12.42
CA VAL A 19 7.68 1.69 -13.20
C VAL A 19 6.23 2.16 -13.24
N LEU A 20 5.64 2.51 -12.08
CA LEU A 20 4.26 2.99 -12.03
C LEU A 20 4.05 4.19 -12.96
N ASN A 21 4.97 5.14 -12.95
CA ASN A 21 4.87 6.34 -13.78
C ASN A 21 5.11 6.05 -15.27
N ASP A 22 6.02 5.14 -15.60
CA ASP A 22 6.25 4.74 -16.99
C ASP A 22 5.03 4.01 -17.57
N ILE A 23 4.40 3.12 -16.80
CA ILE A 23 3.16 2.44 -17.21
C ILE A 23 2.05 3.44 -17.50
N LYS A 24 1.91 4.54 -16.74
CA LYS A 24 0.89 5.58 -17.04
C LYS A 24 0.97 6.08 -18.49
N SER A 25 2.16 6.09 -19.07
CA SER A 25 2.39 6.51 -20.46
C SER A 25 2.49 5.35 -21.44
N ASN A 26 2.84 4.15 -20.97
CA ASN A 26 3.13 2.96 -21.78
C ASN A 26 2.26 1.74 -21.39
N PHE A 27 0.98 1.99 -21.09
CA PHE A 27 0.06 0.93 -20.62
C PHE A 27 -0.36 -0.06 -21.71
N VAL A 28 -0.02 0.19 -22.98
CA VAL A 28 -0.24 -0.73 -24.11
C VAL A 28 1.10 -1.18 -24.67
N GLY A 29 1.39 -2.47 -24.55
CA GLY A 29 2.46 -3.16 -25.24
C GLY A 29 1.94 -3.92 -26.46
N LYS A 30 2.82 -4.68 -27.12
CA LYS A 30 2.43 -5.52 -28.25
C LYS A 30 1.54 -6.69 -27.80
N ASN A 31 1.89 -7.31 -26.67
CA ASN A 31 1.24 -8.50 -26.13
C ASN A 31 0.57 -8.26 -24.78
N TYR A 32 0.47 -7.00 -24.31
CA TYR A 32 -0.21 -6.69 -23.06
C TYR A 32 -0.96 -5.35 -23.11
N VAL A 33 -2.00 -5.24 -22.28
CA VAL A 33 -2.66 -3.99 -21.93
C VAL A 33 -2.85 -3.93 -20.42
N ILE A 34 -2.33 -2.90 -19.77
CA ILE A 34 -2.50 -2.66 -18.34
C ILE A 34 -3.64 -1.68 -18.13
N THR A 35 -4.61 -2.05 -17.29
CA THR A 35 -5.82 -1.24 -17.05
C THR A 35 -5.87 -0.64 -15.65
N GLU A 36 -5.21 -1.26 -14.68
CA GLU A 36 -5.08 -0.74 -13.31
C GLU A 36 -3.67 -1.03 -12.80
N ALA A 37 -3.11 -0.11 -12.01
CA ALA A 37 -1.82 -0.29 -11.35
C ALA A 37 -1.80 0.38 -9.98
N ALA A 38 -1.12 -0.23 -9.01
CA ALA A 38 -0.98 0.29 -7.66
C ALA A 38 0.39 -0.06 -7.05
N VAL A 39 1.00 0.90 -6.37
CA VAL A 39 2.15 0.70 -5.49
C VAL A 39 1.66 0.52 -4.06
N VAL A 40 2.12 -0.56 -3.43
CA VAL A 40 1.99 -0.85 -2.02
C VAL A 40 3.38 -0.90 -1.37
N LYS A 41 3.46 -0.65 -0.06
CA LYS A 41 4.68 -0.83 0.72
C LYS A 41 4.37 -1.61 1.98
N LYS A 42 5.26 -2.50 2.40
CA LYS A 42 5.18 -3.11 3.71
C LYS A 42 6.13 -2.43 4.68
N GLU A 43 5.60 -2.01 5.82
CA GLU A 43 6.34 -1.40 6.92
C GLU A 43 5.76 -1.94 8.23
N ASP A 44 6.62 -2.38 9.14
CA ASP A 44 6.23 -2.94 10.44
C ASP A 44 5.21 -4.08 10.32
N GLY A 45 5.44 -5.01 9.39
CA GLY A 45 4.53 -6.10 9.03
C GLY A 45 3.33 -5.68 8.18
N LYS A 46 2.95 -4.39 8.18
CA LYS A 46 1.72 -3.90 7.58
C LYS A 46 1.91 -3.48 6.14
N VAL A 47 1.09 -4.05 5.24
CA VAL A 47 1.01 -3.58 3.85
C VAL A 47 0.12 -2.34 3.79
N SER A 48 0.59 -1.28 3.11
CA SER A 48 -0.12 -0.01 2.95
C SER A 48 -0.11 0.42 1.48
N PHE A 49 -1.26 0.86 0.99
CA PHE A 49 -1.38 1.51 -0.31
C PHE A 49 -0.64 2.85 -0.30
N LYS A 50 0.07 3.15 -1.39
CA LYS A 50 0.77 4.43 -1.55
C LYS A 50 0.24 5.26 -2.71
N GLU A 51 0.25 4.72 -3.93
CA GLU A 51 -0.25 5.40 -5.14
C GLU A 51 -0.81 4.37 -6.12
N GLY A 52 -1.76 4.76 -6.96
CA GLY A 52 -2.26 3.92 -8.04
C GLY A 52 -3.13 4.70 -9.00
N PHE A 53 -3.38 4.11 -10.16
CA PHE A 53 -4.25 4.65 -11.18
C PHE A 53 -5.03 3.55 -11.90
N GLN A 54 -6.09 3.96 -12.59
CA GLN A 54 -6.79 3.15 -13.56
C GLN A 54 -6.85 3.89 -14.90
N ILE A 55 -6.80 3.15 -16.00
CA ILE A 55 -7.00 3.70 -17.34
C ILE A 55 -8.50 3.79 -17.60
N THR A 56 -8.99 4.99 -17.91
CA THR A 56 -10.40 5.22 -18.26
C THR A 56 -10.70 4.70 -19.66
N SER A 57 -11.99 4.59 -20.00
CA SER A 57 -12.42 4.22 -21.37
C SER A 57 -11.94 5.20 -22.45
N GLU A 58 -11.52 6.41 -22.07
CA GLU A 58 -10.95 7.42 -22.97
C GLU A 58 -9.42 7.28 -23.11
N GLY A 59 -8.80 6.31 -22.43
CA GLY A 59 -7.35 6.07 -22.46
C GLY A 59 -6.55 6.99 -21.53
N ASN A 60 -7.21 7.69 -20.60
CA ASN A 60 -6.56 8.61 -19.67
C ASN A 60 -6.30 7.92 -18.33
N ALA A 61 -5.17 8.21 -17.68
CA ALA A 61 -4.91 7.77 -16.31
C ALA A 61 -5.78 8.57 -15.31
N GLY A 62 -6.67 7.88 -14.62
CA GLY A 62 -7.51 8.41 -13.56
C GLY A 62 -7.14 7.86 -12.18
N PHE A 63 -7.71 8.45 -11.14
CA PHE A 63 -7.55 7.95 -9.77
C PHE A 63 -8.08 6.51 -9.66
N LEU A 64 -7.34 5.64 -8.96
CA LEU A 64 -7.78 4.28 -8.71
C LEU A 64 -9.00 4.28 -7.77
N SER A 65 -10.18 4.07 -8.34
CA SER A 65 -11.45 4.06 -7.62
C SER A 65 -12.35 2.93 -8.12
N GLY A 66 -12.62 1.97 -7.23
CA GLY A 66 -13.37 0.77 -7.60
C GLY A 66 -12.50 -0.20 -8.42
N GLY A 67 -13.12 -0.99 -9.29
CA GLY A 67 -12.40 -2.00 -10.05
C GLY A 67 -11.82 -3.13 -9.19
N LEU A 68 -10.96 -3.95 -9.79
CA LEU A 68 -10.41 -5.12 -9.11
C LEU A 68 -9.29 -4.71 -8.15
N LEU A 69 -8.34 -3.88 -8.59
CA LEU A 69 -7.24 -3.44 -7.74
C LEU A 69 -7.70 -2.42 -6.70
N GLY A 70 -8.67 -1.55 -6.99
CA GLY A 70 -9.22 -0.67 -5.97
C GLY A 70 -9.92 -1.46 -4.84
N ALA A 71 -10.58 -2.58 -5.17
CA ALA A 71 -11.11 -3.49 -4.16
C ALA A 71 -10.00 -4.24 -3.41
N PHE A 72 -8.97 -4.70 -4.10
CA PHE A 72 -7.80 -5.35 -3.53
C PHE A 72 -7.08 -4.46 -2.50
N VAL A 73 -6.72 -3.23 -2.89
CA VAL A 73 -6.05 -2.26 -2.00
C VAL A 73 -6.99 -1.82 -0.87
N GLY A 74 -8.30 -1.82 -1.11
CA GLY A 74 -9.31 -1.58 -0.09
C GLY A 74 -9.29 -2.64 1.02
N ILE A 75 -9.14 -3.92 0.67
CA ILE A 75 -9.01 -5.01 1.67
C ILE A 75 -7.70 -4.87 2.46
N ILE A 76 -6.59 -4.61 1.76
CA ILE A 76 -5.27 -4.40 2.40
C ILE A 76 -5.25 -3.17 3.32
N GLY A 77 -5.86 -2.07 2.89
CA GLY A 77 -5.96 -0.85 3.69
C GLY A 77 -7.04 -0.93 4.76
N GLY A 78 -7.95 -1.90 4.66
CA GLY A 78 -9.09 -2.09 5.54
C GLY A 78 -8.76 -2.89 6.81
N PRO A 79 -9.77 -3.10 7.68
CA PRO A 79 -9.61 -3.86 8.92
C PRO A 79 -9.07 -5.28 8.71
N LEU A 80 -9.44 -5.95 7.62
CA LEU A 80 -8.87 -7.27 7.29
C LEU A 80 -7.38 -7.20 7.00
N GLY A 81 -6.93 -6.23 6.20
CA GLY A 81 -5.52 -6.06 5.90
C GLY A 81 -4.67 -5.74 7.13
N VAL A 82 -5.24 -5.04 8.13
CA VAL A 82 -4.55 -4.87 9.43
C VAL A 82 -4.45 -6.19 10.19
N LEU A 83 -5.47 -7.06 10.14
CA LEU A 83 -5.40 -8.40 10.75
C LEU A 83 -4.40 -9.32 10.02
N LEU A 84 -4.29 -9.18 8.70
CA LEU A 84 -3.35 -9.96 7.87
C LEU A 84 -1.91 -9.45 8.00
N GLY A 85 -1.71 -8.14 8.17
CA GLY A 85 -0.39 -7.48 8.22
C GLY A 85 0.15 -7.17 9.62
N GLY A 86 -0.63 -7.32 10.69
CA GLY A 86 -0.08 -7.18 12.04
C GLY A 86 0.90 -8.32 12.37
N SER A 87 1.87 -8.09 13.27
CA SER A 87 2.80 -9.09 13.84
C SER A 87 2.13 -10.27 14.60
N ILE A 88 0.83 -10.45 14.40
CA ILE A 88 -0.01 -11.54 14.87
C ILE A 88 -0.74 -12.08 13.63
N GLY A 89 -0.03 -12.79 12.75
CA GLY A 89 -0.64 -13.64 11.73
C GLY A 89 -1.43 -14.83 12.32
N ALA A 90 -1.89 -14.75 13.58
CA ALA A 90 -2.37 -15.86 14.38
C ALA A 90 -3.90 -15.94 14.55
N LEU A 91 -4.69 -15.04 13.94
CA LEU A 91 -6.15 -15.04 14.14
C LEU A 91 -6.99 -15.49 12.94
N ILE A 92 -6.39 -16.01 11.87
CA ILE A 92 -7.14 -16.87 10.92
C ILE A 92 -6.92 -18.34 11.32
N GLY A 93 -7.25 -18.62 12.58
CA GLY A 93 -7.23 -19.92 13.22
C GLY A 93 -8.55 -20.67 13.01
N GLU A 94 -8.46 -21.70 12.17
CA GLU A 94 -9.07 -23.03 12.32
C GLU A 94 -10.60 -23.25 12.39
N SER A 95 -11.48 -22.24 12.39
CA SER A 95 -12.92 -22.55 12.38
C SER A 95 -13.71 -21.84 11.29
N ARG A 96 -14.06 -22.64 10.27
CA ARG A 96 -15.23 -22.57 9.37
C ARG A 96 -14.86 -22.53 7.89
N GLY A 97 -14.89 -23.74 7.30
CA GLY A 97 -15.20 -24.07 5.90
C GLY A 97 -14.52 -23.30 4.78
N ASN A 98 -13.84 -24.02 3.89
CA ASN A 98 -13.40 -23.75 2.50
C ASN A 98 -12.98 -22.32 2.08
N ALA A 99 -13.76 -21.27 2.37
CA ALA A 99 -13.49 -19.88 2.03
C ALA A 99 -12.20 -19.31 2.67
N SER A 100 -11.87 -19.72 3.90
CA SER A 100 -10.66 -19.23 4.59
C SER A 100 -9.36 -19.80 4.02
N ASP A 101 -9.40 -20.99 3.42
CA ASP A 101 -8.25 -21.62 2.78
C ASP A 101 -8.00 -21.05 1.38
N GLU A 102 -9.05 -20.66 0.65
CA GLU A 102 -8.94 -19.99 -0.66
C GLU A 102 -8.28 -18.60 -0.53
N VAL A 103 -8.64 -17.81 0.49
CA VAL A 103 -7.99 -16.51 0.78
C VAL A 103 -6.52 -16.67 1.20
N LYS A 104 -6.16 -17.80 1.82
CA LYS A 104 -4.77 -18.10 2.25
C LYS A 104 -3.83 -18.51 1.12
N SER A 105 -4.34 -18.81 -0.08
CA SER A 105 -3.55 -19.23 -1.24
C SER A 105 -3.63 -18.24 -2.43
N GLY A 106 -4.30 -17.11 -2.24
CA GLY A 106 -4.53 -16.10 -3.26
C GLY A 106 -3.53 -14.94 -3.20
N ILE A 107 -3.69 -13.96 -4.09
CA ILE A 107 -2.72 -12.89 -4.28
C ILE A 107 -2.65 -11.91 -3.10
N LEU A 108 -3.68 -11.83 -2.23
CA LEU A 108 -3.61 -11.08 -0.98
C LEU A 108 -2.62 -11.72 0.00
N SER A 109 -2.67 -13.05 0.11
CA SER A 109 -1.74 -13.82 0.96
C SER A 109 -0.32 -13.79 0.42
N ASP A 110 -0.16 -13.93 -0.91
CA ASP A 110 1.12 -13.84 -1.59
C ASP A 110 1.73 -12.44 -1.40
N THR A 111 0.94 -11.37 -1.53
CA THR A 111 1.41 -10.00 -1.26
C THR A 111 1.94 -9.87 0.15
N THR A 112 1.24 -10.39 1.15
CA THR A 112 1.69 -10.32 2.55
C THR A 112 2.96 -11.16 2.80
N LYS A 113 3.10 -12.29 2.11
CA LYS A 113 4.21 -13.24 2.27
C LYS A 113 5.49 -12.78 1.57
N TYR A 114 5.39 -12.37 0.31
CA TYR A 114 6.54 -12.06 -0.55
C TYR A 114 6.97 -10.59 -0.48
N LEU A 115 6.05 -9.67 -0.17
CA LEU A 115 6.45 -8.31 0.18
C LEU A 115 7.04 -8.34 1.58
N THR A 116 8.36 -8.21 1.68
CA THR A 116 9.06 -8.10 2.97
C THR A 116 9.04 -6.67 3.50
N ASP A 117 9.29 -6.50 4.79
CA ASP A 117 9.32 -5.17 5.39
C ASP A 117 10.36 -4.27 4.71
N ASN A 118 9.98 -3.00 4.54
CA ASN A 118 10.70 -1.95 3.81
C ASN A 118 10.75 -2.10 2.28
N ASN A 119 10.19 -3.17 1.70
CA ASN A 119 10.07 -3.33 0.26
C ASN A 119 8.77 -2.71 -0.29
N PHE A 120 8.77 -2.53 -1.60
CA PHE A 120 7.65 -1.98 -2.38
C PHE A 120 7.11 -3.05 -3.33
N GLY A 121 5.80 -3.08 -3.50
CA GLY A 121 5.12 -3.96 -4.45
C GLY A 121 4.39 -3.12 -5.49
N LEU A 122 4.55 -3.45 -6.77
CA LEU A 122 3.71 -2.97 -7.86
C LEU A 122 2.69 -4.06 -8.18
N ILE A 123 1.41 -3.69 -8.15
CA ILE A 123 0.30 -4.58 -8.45
C ILE A 123 -0.36 -4.09 -9.72
N LEU A 124 -0.50 -4.98 -10.70
CA LEU A 124 -1.00 -4.65 -12.02
C LEU A 124 -2.22 -5.51 -12.36
N LEU A 125 -3.23 -4.94 -13.00
CA LEU A 125 -4.23 -5.67 -13.74
C LEU A 125 -3.89 -5.56 -15.22
N ALA A 126 -3.47 -6.67 -15.82
CA ALA A 126 -3.03 -6.73 -17.20
C ALA A 126 -3.82 -7.78 -17.98
N THR A 127 -4.19 -7.44 -19.21
CA THR A 127 -4.60 -8.42 -20.23
C THR A 127 -3.35 -8.79 -21.03
N GLU A 128 -2.95 -10.05 -21.01
CA GLU A 128 -1.72 -10.54 -21.64
C GLU A 128 -2.05 -11.59 -22.73
N GLU A 129 -1.40 -11.50 -23.89
CA GLU A 129 -1.29 -12.60 -24.87
C GLU A 129 -0.09 -13.49 -24.58
N ASN A 130 0.99 -12.90 -24.06
CA ASN A 130 2.22 -13.56 -23.67
C ASN A 130 2.87 -12.78 -22.52
N GLU A 131 3.32 -13.50 -21.50
CA GLU A 131 3.94 -12.96 -20.29
C GLU A 131 5.31 -12.30 -20.53
N SER A 132 6.05 -12.79 -21.52
CA SER A 132 7.47 -12.46 -21.73
C SER A 132 7.73 -10.98 -21.94
N GLU A 133 6.81 -10.27 -22.61
CA GLU A 133 7.00 -8.84 -22.88
C GLU A 133 6.87 -8.00 -21.60
N LEU A 134 5.84 -8.28 -20.79
CA LEU A 134 5.62 -7.57 -19.54
C LEU A 134 6.69 -7.95 -18.50
N ASP A 135 7.10 -9.21 -18.45
CA ASP A 135 8.21 -9.66 -17.58
C ASP A 135 9.52 -8.94 -17.94
N ASN A 136 9.89 -8.91 -19.22
CA ASN A 136 11.09 -8.19 -19.69
C ASN A 136 10.98 -6.67 -19.48
N TYR A 137 9.76 -6.12 -19.51
CA TYR A 137 9.53 -4.71 -19.22
C TYR A 137 9.81 -4.41 -17.74
N LEU A 138 9.33 -5.25 -16.82
CA LEU A 138 9.54 -5.11 -15.37
C LEU A 138 11.01 -5.33 -14.99
N GLN A 139 11.70 -6.31 -15.62
CA GLN A 139 13.14 -6.62 -15.45
C GLN A 139 14.09 -5.42 -15.55
N LYS A 140 13.68 -4.37 -16.27
CA LYS A 140 14.49 -3.15 -16.43
C LYS A 140 14.59 -2.33 -15.14
N TYR A 141 13.76 -2.63 -14.15
CA TYR A 141 13.61 -1.86 -12.91
C TYR A 141 14.05 -2.63 -11.66
N ASP A 142 14.82 -3.70 -11.83
CA ASP A 142 15.39 -4.51 -10.74
C ASP A 142 14.35 -5.13 -9.78
N GLU A 143 13.30 -5.75 -10.30
CA GLU A 143 12.36 -6.54 -9.50
C GLU A 143 13.02 -7.82 -8.96
N GLU A 144 12.62 -8.22 -7.76
CA GLU A 144 13.10 -9.44 -7.11
C GLU A 144 12.21 -10.64 -7.41
N VAL A 145 10.91 -10.39 -7.52
CA VAL A 145 9.87 -11.42 -7.62
C VAL A 145 8.75 -10.89 -8.49
N ILE A 146 8.27 -11.73 -9.41
CA ILE A 146 7.01 -11.54 -10.13
C ILE A 146 6.10 -12.73 -9.79
N LEU A 147 4.91 -12.42 -9.26
CA LEU A 147 3.84 -13.39 -9.06
C LEU A 147 2.66 -13.02 -9.95
N ARG A 148 2.00 -14.02 -10.52
CA ARG A 148 0.89 -13.84 -11.45
C ARG A 148 -0.26 -14.75 -11.05
N LYS A 149 -1.49 -14.22 -11.07
CA LYS A 149 -2.73 -14.96 -10.82
C LYS A 149 -3.80 -14.53 -11.80
N ASP A 150 -4.65 -15.47 -12.22
CA ASP A 150 -5.83 -15.17 -13.01
C ASP A 150 -6.74 -14.16 -12.28
N ALA A 151 -7.17 -13.12 -12.99
CA ALA A 151 -7.95 -12.03 -12.42
C ALA A 151 -9.32 -12.48 -11.88
N ARG A 152 -9.91 -13.56 -12.43
CA ARG A 152 -11.17 -14.12 -11.91
C ARG A 152 -10.94 -14.85 -10.59
N ALA A 153 -9.80 -15.53 -10.43
CA ALA A 153 -9.42 -16.11 -9.14
C ALA A 153 -9.24 -15.02 -8.08
N VAL A 154 -8.57 -13.91 -8.43
CA VAL A 154 -8.40 -12.76 -7.53
C VAL A 154 -9.73 -12.07 -7.23
N GLN A 155 -10.63 -11.98 -8.20
CA GLN A 155 -11.97 -11.46 -7.97
C GLN A 155 -12.73 -12.28 -6.92
N LYS A 156 -12.72 -13.62 -7.04
CA LYS A 156 -13.34 -14.51 -6.06
C LYS A 156 -12.72 -14.35 -4.68
N GLU A 157 -11.40 -14.25 -4.61
CA GLU A 157 -10.67 -14.01 -3.36
C GLU A 157 -11.12 -12.70 -2.69
N ILE A 158 -11.25 -11.62 -3.47
CA ILE A 158 -11.72 -10.31 -2.99
C ILE A 158 -13.18 -10.37 -2.53
N GLU A 159 -14.04 -11.11 -3.25
CA GLU A 159 -15.44 -11.31 -2.87
C GLU A 159 -15.55 -12.04 -1.52
N LEU A 160 -14.80 -13.14 -1.35
CA LEU A 160 -14.72 -13.89 -0.10
C LEU A 160 -14.17 -13.04 1.05
N ALA A 161 -13.10 -12.28 0.81
CA ALA A 161 -12.54 -11.37 1.81
C ALA A 161 -13.57 -10.31 2.22
N LYS A 162 -14.32 -9.72 1.29
CA LYS A 162 -15.38 -8.75 1.62
C LYS A 162 -16.51 -9.39 2.42
N GLU A 163 -16.91 -10.62 2.10
CA GLU A 163 -17.90 -11.35 2.89
C GLU A 163 -17.42 -11.59 4.32
N TYR A 164 -16.18 -12.06 4.46
CA TYR A 164 -15.56 -12.26 5.75
C TYR A 164 -15.45 -10.94 6.55
N GLU A 165 -15.08 -9.84 5.90
CA GLU A 165 -15.06 -8.52 6.53
C GLU A 165 -16.46 -8.15 7.06
N ARG A 166 -17.51 -8.30 6.25
CA ARG A 166 -18.91 -8.05 6.64
C ARG A 166 -19.35 -8.91 7.83
N GLU A 167 -18.94 -10.17 7.88
CA GLU A 167 -19.22 -11.03 9.02
C GLU A 167 -18.49 -10.57 10.27
N LEU A 168 -17.19 -10.25 10.15
CA LEU A 168 -16.41 -9.69 11.25
C LEU A 168 -17.06 -8.42 11.80
N TYR A 169 -17.49 -7.48 10.95
CA TYR A 169 -18.19 -6.26 11.37
C TYR A 169 -19.41 -6.51 12.27
N LYS A 170 -20.06 -7.67 12.14
CA LYS A 170 -21.23 -8.06 12.96
C LYS A 170 -20.84 -8.68 14.30
N THR A 171 -19.57 -9.04 14.50
CA THR A 171 -19.07 -9.68 15.72
C THR A 171 -18.63 -8.66 16.78
N ALA A 172 -18.68 -9.05 18.05
CA ALA A 172 -18.12 -8.26 19.15
C ALA A 172 -16.60 -8.03 19.01
N ALA A 173 -15.90 -8.96 18.37
CA ALA A 173 -14.46 -8.88 18.11
C ALA A 173 -14.09 -7.68 17.20
N TYR A 174 -14.93 -7.35 16.21
CA TYR A 174 -14.71 -6.16 15.39
C TYR A 174 -14.89 -4.86 16.19
N ASN A 175 -15.86 -4.79 17.10
CA ASN A 175 -16.03 -3.60 17.94
C ASN A 175 -14.84 -3.40 18.89
N GLU A 176 -14.31 -4.49 19.45
CA GLU A 176 -13.10 -4.44 20.28
C GLU A 176 -11.85 -4.08 19.45
N PHE A 177 -11.72 -4.65 18.25
CA PHE A 177 -10.64 -4.32 17.33
C PHE A 177 -10.70 -2.87 16.85
N LYS A 178 -11.88 -2.38 16.43
CA LYS A 178 -12.10 -0.98 16.05
C LYS A 178 -11.77 -0.04 17.20
N LYS A 179 -12.11 -0.41 18.43
CA LYS A 179 -11.73 0.34 19.64
C LYS A 179 -10.21 0.40 19.78
N ARG A 180 -9.50 -0.73 19.71
CA ARG A 180 -8.02 -0.78 19.79
C ARG A 180 -7.33 -0.03 18.64
N ALA A 181 -7.79 -0.20 17.40
CA ALA A 181 -7.24 0.48 16.24
C ALA A 181 -7.44 2.00 16.30
N ASN A 182 -8.59 2.46 16.80
CA ASN A 182 -8.81 3.88 17.08
C ASN A 182 -7.92 4.38 18.23
N GLU A 183 -7.80 3.63 19.33
CA GLU A 183 -6.92 3.98 20.45
C GLU A 183 -5.45 4.09 20.00
N GLU A 184 -4.97 3.24 19.10
CA GLU A 184 -3.62 3.35 18.54
C GLU A 184 -3.46 4.53 17.56
N LYS A 185 -4.47 4.79 16.72
CA LYS A 185 -4.48 5.96 15.83
C LYS A 185 -4.49 7.27 16.63
N ASP A 186 -5.24 7.34 17.72
CA ASP A 186 -5.30 8.48 18.62
C ASP A 186 -3.97 8.66 19.37
N LYS A 187 -3.34 7.57 19.85
CA LYS A 187 -1.99 7.62 20.44
C LYS A 187 -0.93 8.11 19.45
N PHE A 188 -1.00 7.67 18.20
CA PHE A 188 -0.09 8.12 17.15
C PHE A 188 -0.29 9.61 16.84
N LYS A 189 -1.55 10.06 16.72
CA LYS A 189 -1.87 11.47 16.50
C LYS A 189 -1.37 12.37 17.65
N ASN A 190 -1.60 11.95 18.89
CA ASN A 190 -1.12 12.69 20.07
C ASN A 190 0.42 12.77 20.08
N ARG A 191 1.12 11.68 19.74
CA ARG A 191 2.59 11.72 19.60
C ARG A 191 3.07 12.68 18.52
N VAL A 192 2.38 12.76 17.38
CA VAL A 192 2.71 13.70 16.30
C VAL A 192 2.46 15.15 16.73
N ASP A 193 1.35 15.42 17.40
CA ASP A 193 1.01 16.75 17.91
C ASP A 193 2.01 17.21 18.99
N ASP A 194 2.42 16.31 19.90
CA ASP A 194 3.44 16.57 20.92
C ASP A 194 4.81 16.90 20.28
N VAL A 195 5.22 16.14 19.26
CA VAL A 195 6.47 16.38 18.53
C VAL A 195 6.43 17.70 17.77
N LEU A 196 5.30 18.06 17.16
CA LEU A 196 5.13 19.35 16.47
C LEU A 196 5.15 20.53 17.45
N SER A 197 4.57 20.37 18.64
CA SER A 197 4.64 21.39 19.70
C SER A 197 6.06 21.60 20.20
N ASP A 198 6.77 20.51 20.53
CA ASP A 198 8.16 20.56 21.00
C ASP A 198 9.11 21.16 19.96
N LEU A 199 8.87 20.89 18.67
CA LEU A 199 9.59 21.54 17.56
C LEU A 199 9.32 23.05 17.52
N LYS A 200 8.06 23.47 17.66
CA LYS A 200 7.68 24.88 17.62
C LYS A 200 8.31 25.67 18.77
N ASP A 201 8.29 25.11 19.98
CA ASP A 201 8.90 25.73 21.16
C ASP A 201 10.41 25.89 20.98
N LYS A 202 11.08 24.87 20.42
CA LYS A 202 12.52 24.93 20.06
C LYS A 202 12.83 25.98 19.00
N PHE A 203 11.95 26.17 18.02
CA PHE A 203 12.10 27.23 17.01
C PHE A 203 11.94 28.63 17.61
N GLU A 204 10.96 28.83 18.49
CA GLU A 204 10.77 30.11 19.19
C GLU A 204 11.95 30.43 20.13
N GLU A 205 12.49 29.43 20.83
CA GLU A 205 13.71 29.59 21.62
C GLU A 205 14.92 29.96 20.76
N ALA A 206 15.09 29.32 19.59
CA ALA A 206 16.19 29.59 18.67
C ALA A 206 16.08 31.01 18.08
N ASP A 207 14.89 31.45 17.67
CA ASP A 207 14.64 32.79 17.14
C ASP A 207 14.91 33.88 18.20
N ASN A 208 14.47 33.65 19.44
CA ASN A 208 14.76 34.57 20.55
C ASN A 208 16.25 34.65 20.87
N ARG A 209 16.98 33.53 20.84
CA ARG A 209 18.45 33.52 21.00
C ARG A 209 19.15 34.29 19.89
N LEU A 210 18.76 34.09 18.64
CA LEU A 210 19.28 34.82 17.48
C LEU A 210 19.05 36.33 17.60
N LYS A 211 17.84 36.76 17.97
CA LYS A 211 17.52 38.18 18.20
C LYS A 211 18.40 38.80 19.30
N LEU A 212 18.59 38.09 20.41
CA LEU A 212 19.45 38.51 21.51
C LEU A 212 20.93 38.62 21.09
N GLU A 213 21.42 37.67 20.30
CA GLU A 213 22.80 37.64 19.83
C GLU A 213 23.07 38.76 18.81
N VAL A 214 22.15 38.98 17.87
CA VAL A 214 22.20 40.09 16.92
C VAL A 214 22.15 41.45 17.62
N ALA A 215 21.31 41.61 18.65
CA ALA A 215 21.25 42.84 19.45
C ALA A 215 22.57 43.13 20.16
N LYS A 216 23.17 42.11 20.80
CA LYS A 216 24.50 42.21 21.44
C LYS A 216 25.61 42.56 20.46
N LEU A 217 25.60 41.96 19.26
CA LEU A 217 26.58 42.28 18.21
C LEU A 217 26.40 43.73 17.72
N ARG A 218 25.17 44.19 17.48
CA ARG A 218 24.89 45.57 17.06
C ARG A 218 25.36 46.62 18.08
N GLU A 219 25.22 46.35 19.39
CA GLU A 219 25.78 47.24 20.42
C GLU A 219 27.32 47.23 20.44
N LYS A 220 27.94 46.05 20.23
CA LYS A 220 29.40 45.90 20.23
C LYS A 220 30.08 46.63 19.06
N PHE A 221 29.42 46.74 17.91
CA PHE A 221 29.94 47.42 16.70
C PHE A 221 29.47 48.88 16.54
N ARG A 222 28.83 49.48 17.56
CA ARG A 222 28.38 50.89 17.56
C ARG A 222 29.37 51.86 18.22
N LYS A 223 30.62 51.43 18.44
CA LYS A 223 31.77 52.27 18.83
C LYS A 223 32.74 52.35 17.66
#